data_AF-A0A952FC44-F1
#
_entry.id   AF-A0A952FC44-F1
#
_cell.length_a   1.000
_cell.length_b   1.000
_cell.length_c   1.000
_cell.angle_alpha   90.00
_cell.angle_beta   90.00
_cell.angle_gamma   90.00
#
_symmetry.space_group_name_H-M   'P 1'
#
loop_
_entity.id
_entity.type
_entity.pdbx_description
1 polymer ?
#
loop_
_entity_poly.entity_id
_entity_poly.type
_entity_poly.pdbx_seq_one_letter_code
_entity_poly.pdbx_strand_id
1 'polypeptide(L)'
;MADFKMGNYRLSTHDSVEAVRTRYLSRLSERERENLLRLAALAADEIPLPRNALPHPQEGLDISQKLGTVVVLRFGRRDVRSSYALIHPALGSLIAAAVTPQLDVRNELLSIATSLPGIGIRLHSIAKVPLQEVLRDRILSALGDVSWVSHCHTLVELTAVLRWMYLKRLCSGPPGSSPFAGKQSEFDLHLLESQHLVSLIRNTRALSTINDLLARLRDLQLDRTVGWLFSDSMLLVVAQDFASSNTSEIVTFLLHHPTPGKVLNEYSLNRWNDLQDAVPAQTVTNAVSSFRYLEKLGRGELAVTPARKILATHDDVLLRSGAHLAHVAHLIRYAKNNESAASFVGWLLNSSNMRRMSQRGSIRHLSGALLSLANHLAISLRISVLDVLESRVTGEINQLTGRAEPKAAIPTDEEVICMLGGYAALGGSRAFEALRVADFTGTADLFSSKLLDAAAETMGTYELQLWLGIKACFTHGIKLAELPTDRLARFASRLSQSSPPTDSARVLKAELLAWIETQQPAEK
;
A
#
# COMPACT_ATOMS: atom_id res chain seq x y z
N MET A 1 -7.11 -60.62 -11.68
CA MET A 1 -6.85 -61.08 -13.07
C MET A 1 -8.12 -61.34 -13.89
N ALA A 2 -9.26 -61.69 -13.28
CA ALA A 2 -10.53 -61.89 -14.00
C ALA A 2 -11.11 -60.59 -14.60
N ASP A 3 -11.07 -59.47 -13.86
CA ASP A 3 -11.61 -58.17 -14.34
C ASP A 3 -10.82 -57.56 -15.52
N PHE A 4 -9.51 -57.81 -15.57
CA PHE A 4 -8.64 -57.36 -16.66
C PHE A 4 -9.02 -58.06 -17.98
N LYS A 5 -9.42 -59.33 -17.92
CA LYS A 5 -9.91 -60.10 -19.07
C LYS A 5 -11.32 -59.68 -19.51
N MET A 6 -12.08 -58.96 -18.67
CA MET A 6 -13.41 -58.45 -18.99
C MET A 6 -13.41 -56.98 -19.46
N GLY A 7 -12.24 -56.38 -19.70
CA GLY A 7 -12.13 -55.00 -20.19
C GLY A 7 -12.53 -53.92 -19.16
N ASN A 8 -12.61 -54.28 -17.88
CA ASN A 8 -12.96 -53.34 -16.82
C ASN A 8 -11.69 -52.67 -16.29
N TYR A 9 -11.29 -51.57 -16.93
CA TYR A 9 -10.07 -50.80 -16.61
C TYR A 9 -10.22 -49.87 -15.40
N ARG A 10 -11.31 -49.97 -14.65
CA ARG A 10 -11.53 -49.18 -13.43
C ARG A 10 -10.66 -49.76 -12.32
N LEU A 11 -9.56 -49.08 -12.00
CA LEU A 11 -8.77 -49.37 -10.80
C LEU A 11 -9.66 -49.23 -9.57
N SER A 12 -9.80 -50.29 -8.79
CA SER A 12 -10.52 -50.19 -7.52
C SER A 12 -9.72 -49.32 -6.54
N THR A 13 -10.40 -48.76 -5.53
CA THR A 13 -9.73 -48.07 -4.43
C THR A 13 -8.71 -48.99 -3.75
N HIS A 14 -9.04 -50.28 -3.61
CA HIS A 14 -8.16 -51.28 -3.04
C HIS A 14 -6.88 -51.47 -3.87
N ASP A 15 -6.98 -51.59 -5.19
CA ASP A 15 -5.81 -51.73 -6.07
C ASP A 15 -4.91 -50.49 -6.03
N SER A 16 -5.53 -49.30 -5.93
CA SER A 16 -4.81 -48.03 -5.82
C SER A 16 -4.04 -47.94 -4.50
N VAL A 17 -4.67 -48.36 -3.41
CA VAL A 17 -4.04 -48.43 -2.07
C VAL A 17 -2.90 -49.45 -2.05
N GLU A 18 -3.09 -50.63 -2.63
CA GLU A 18 -2.06 -51.67 -2.69
C GLU A 18 -0.89 -51.27 -3.59
N ALA A 19 -1.16 -50.60 -4.71
CA ALA A 19 -0.14 -50.02 -5.57
C ALA A 19 0.69 -48.96 -4.82
N VAL A 20 0.06 -48.09 -4.04
CA VAL A 20 0.77 -47.07 -3.23
C VAL A 20 1.62 -47.72 -2.15
N ARG A 21 1.10 -48.74 -1.46
CA ARG A 21 1.86 -49.53 -0.48
C ARG A 21 3.10 -50.16 -1.10
N THR A 22 2.92 -50.88 -2.21
CA THR A 22 3.97 -51.66 -2.85
C THR A 22 5.00 -50.78 -3.56
N ARG A 23 4.56 -49.71 -4.24
CA ARG A 23 5.43 -48.88 -5.08
C ARG A 23 6.12 -47.76 -4.31
N TYR A 24 5.45 -47.20 -3.30
CA TYR A 24 5.96 -46.05 -2.56
C TYR A 24 6.36 -46.42 -1.13
N LEU A 25 5.43 -46.91 -0.29
CA LEU A 25 5.68 -47.04 1.15
C LEU A 25 6.68 -48.15 1.52
N SER A 26 6.70 -49.26 0.79
CA SER A 26 7.59 -50.41 1.04
C SER A 26 9.08 -50.07 0.90
N ARG A 27 9.40 -48.99 0.16
CA ARG A 27 10.77 -48.56 -0.16
C ARG A 27 11.32 -47.51 0.82
N LEU A 28 10.49 -47.03 1.74
CA LEU A 28 10.84 -45.98 2.68
C LEU A 28 11.31 -46.57 4.02
N SER A 29 12.32 -45.94 4.61
CA SER A 29 12.64 -46.15 6.03
C SER A 29 11.44 -45.77 6.91
N GLU A 30 11.42 -46.26 8.14
CA GLU A 30 10.37 -45.92 9.10
C GLU A 30 10.24 -44.40 9.31
N ARG A 31 11.38 -43.72 9.52
CA ARG A 31 11.44 -42.26 9.71
C ARG A 31 10.97 -41.46 8.50
N GLU A 32 11.40 -41.85 7.29
CA GLU A 32 10.95 -41.16 6.08
C GLU A 32 9.46 -41.42 5.80
N ARG A 33 8.97 -42.62 6.15
CA ARG A 33 7.55 -42.95 6.09
C ARG A 33 6.75 -42.06 7.03
N GLU A 34 7.18 -41.87 8.27
CA GLU A 34 6.52 -40.95 9.21
C GLU A 34 6.51 -39.50 8.69
N ASN A 35 7.61 -39.02 8.11
CA ASN A 35 7.65 -37.71 7.44
C ASN A 35 6.61 -37.61 6.32
N LEU A 36 6.48 -38.66 5.50
CA LEU A 36 5.52 -38.72 4.40
C LEU A 36 4.07 -38.79 4.91
N LEU A 37 3.81 -39.51 5.99
CA LEU A 37 2.47 -39.59 6.60
C LEU A 37 2.01 -38.23 7.13
N ARG A 38 2.91 -37.43 7.71
CA ARG A 38 2.57 -36.07 8.13
C ARG A 38 2.18 -35.18 6.94
N LEU A 39 2.92 -35.26 5.83
CA LEU A 39 2.54 -34.57 4.59
C LEU A 39 1.20 -35.07 4.03
N ALA A 40 0.96 -36.38 4.11
CA ALA A 40 -0.30 -36.98 3.68
C ALA A 40 -1.50 -36.46 4.47
N ALA A 41 -1.34 -36.24 5.78
CA ALA A 41 -2.38 -35.66 6.63
C ALA A 41 -2.76 -34.22 6.21
N LEU A 42 -1.79 -33.42 5.76
CA LEU A 42 -1.98 -32.03 5.31
C LEU A 42 -2.36 -31.88 3.84
N ALA A 43 -2.35 -32.98 3.08
CA ALA A 43 -2.45 -32.94 1.63
C ALA A 43 -3.79 -32.39 1.14
N ALA A 44 -4.89 -32.70 1.84
CA ALA A 44 -6.24 -32.24 1.47
C ALA A 44 -6.37 -30.70 1.48
N ASP A 45 -5.57 -30.03 2.31
CA ASP A 45 -5.57 -28.58 2.51
C ASP A 45 -4.39 -27.88 1.81
N GLU A 46 -3.58 -28.64 1.06
CA GLU A 46 -2.40 -28.16 0.31
C GLU A 46 -1.45 -27.32 1.16
N ILE A 47 -1.21 -27.75 2.41
CA ILE A 47 -0.30 -27.07 3.33
C ILE A 47 1.10 -27.70 3.19
N PRO A 48 2.09 -26.98 2.63
CA PRO A 48 3.45 -27.48 2.56
C PRO A 48 4.12 -27.43 3.94
N LEU A 49 5.10 -28.33 4.17
CA LEU A 49 5.85 -28.40 5.43
C LEU A 49 7.33 -28.07 5.26
N PRO A 50 7.90 -27.16 6.06
CA PRO A 50 9.35 -26.97 6.11
C PRO A 50 10.05 -28.20 6.70
N ARG A 51 11.32 -28.41 6.35
CA ARG A 51 12.09 -29.61 6.75
C ARG A 51 12.11 -29.86 8.27
N ASN A 52 12.28 -28.82 9.05
CA ASN A 52 12.33 -28.87 10.51
C ASN A 52 10.95 -29.00 11.17
N ALA A 53 9.86 -28.91 10.42
CA ALA A 53 8.50 -29.26 10.88
C ALA A 53 8.15 -30.74 10.67
N LEU A 54 9.01 -31.50 10.00
CA LEU A 54 8.86 -32.94 9.86
C LEU A 54 9.10 -33.64 11.21
N PRO A 55 8.46 -34.80 11.47
CA PRO A 55 8.76 -35.64 12.64
C PRO A 55 10.26 -35.97 12.76
N HIS A 56 10.91 -36.27 11.63
CA HIS A 56 12.34 -36.60 11.54
C HIS A 56 13.05 -35.69 10.54
N PRO A 57 13.42 -34.46 10.93
CA PRO A 57 14.02 -33.47 10.03
C PRO A 57 15.32 -33.92 9.38
N GLN A 58 16.13 -34.70 10.09
CA GLN A 58 17.45 -35.17 9.61
C GLN A 58 17.29 -36.08 8.39
N GLU A 59 16.27 -36.94 8.39
CA GLU A 59 16.07 -37.95 7.34
C GLU A 59 15.42 -37.36 6.09
N GLY A 60 14.68 -36.26 6.22
CA GLY A 60 14.08 -35.57 5.08
C GLY A 60 13.10 -36.47 4.31
N LEU A 61 13.06 -36.28 2.98
CA LEU A 61 12.13 -36.94 2.06
C LEU A 61 12.80 -37.27 0.71
N ASP A 62 14.10 -37.61 0.74
CA ASP A 62 14.91 -37.77 -0.47
C ASP A 62 14.48 -38.96 -1.34
N ILE A 63 14.10 -40.09 -0.73
CA ILE A 63 13.61 -41.26 -1.47
C ILE A 63 12.22 -40.97 -2.03
N SER A 64 11.35 -40.34 -1.23
CA SER A 64 10.01 -39.90 -1.64
C SER A 64 10.07 -38.93 -2.82
N GLN A 65 11.05 -38.02 -2.82
CA GLN A 65 11.32 -37.13 -3.95
C GLN A 65 11.77 -37.92 -5.19
N LYS A 66 12.71 -38.86 -5.06
CA LYS A 66 13.16 -39.74 -6.18
C LYS A 66 12.03 -40.59 -6.75
N LEU A 67 11.08 -41.00 -5.91
CA LEU A 67 9.90 -41.77 -6.30
C LEU A 67 8.80 -40.88 -6.93
N GLY A 68 8.98 -39.56 -6.93
CA GLY A 68 8.02 -38.61 -7.50
C GLY A 68 6.76 -38.43 -6.67
N THR A 69 6.77 -38.75 -5.38
CA THR A 69 5.62 -38.56 -4.49
C THR A 69 5.63 -37.19 -3.81
N VAL A 70 6.82 -36.61 -3.62
CA VAL A 70 7.06 -35.34 -2.94
C VAL A 70 7.79 -34.37 -3.88
N VAL A 71 7.39 -33.10 -3.84
CA VAL A 71 8.09 -31.98 -4.47
C VAL A 71 8.69 -31.07 -3.40
N VAL A 72 9.87 -30.51 -3.70
CA VAL A 72 10.54 -29.53 -2.85
C VAL A 72 10.29 -28.13 -3.42
N LEU A 73 9.50 -27.34 -2.70
CA LEU A 73 9.26 -25.94 -2.99
C LEU A 73 10.41 -25.14 -2.38
N ARG A 74 11.24 -24.54 -3.23
CA ARG A 74 12.42 -23.76 -2.82
C ARG A 74 12.16 -22.27 -2.96
N PHE A 75 12.47 -21.51 -1.91
CA PHE A 75 12.26 -20.07 -1.86
C PHE A 75 13.51 -19.34 -1.32
N GLY A 76 13.79 -18.14 -1.84
CA GLY A 76 14.90 -17.27 -1.39
C GLY A 76 16.23 -17.45 -2.17
N ARG A 77 17.25 -16.59 -1.91
CA ARG A 77 18.59 -16.83 -2.51
C ARG A 77 19.21 -18.08 -1.88
N ARG A 78 19.88 -18.88 -2.72
CA ARG A 78 20.59 -20.11 -2.35
C ARG A 78 19.69 -21.22 -1.76
N ASP A 79 18.40 -21.23 -2.10
CA ASP A 79 17.47 -22.30 -1.71
C ASP A 79 17.39 -22.57 -0.18
N VAL A 80 17.69 -21.56 0.64
CA VAL A 80 17.81 -21.71 2.10
C VAL A 80 16.48 -22.13 2.74
N ARG A 81 15.34 -21.79 2.11
CA ARG A 81 14.01 -22.20 2.57
C ARG A 81 13.45 -23.25 1.61
N SER A 82 13.36 -24.48 2.11
CA SER A 82 12.73 -25.60 1.40
C SER A 82 11.52 -26.09 2.18
N SER A 83 10.37 -26.15 1.52
CA SER A 83 9.19 -26.83 2.03
C SER A 83 8.85 -28.02 1.15
N TYR A 84 8.34 -29.07 1.76
CA TYR A 84 7.89 -30.28 1.09
C TYR A 84 6.38 -30.23 0.90
N ALA A 85 5.92 -30.68 -0.25
CA ALA A 85 4.51 -30.92 -0.53
C ALA A 85 4.36 -32.23 -1.29
N LEU A 86 3.20 -32.88 -1.21
CA LEU A 86 2.91 -33.97 -2.13
C LEU A 86 2.80 -33.43 -3.55
N ILE A 87 3.24 -34.21 -4.54
CA ILE A 87 3.10 -33.83 -5.96
C ILE A 87 1.63 -33.65 -6.38
N HIS A 88 0.72 -34.33 -5.68
CA HIS A 88 -0.72 -34.22 -5.90
C HIS A 88 -1.50 -34.46 -4.58
N PRO A 89 -2.50 -33.62 -4.23
CA PRO A 89 -3.28 -33.75 -2.98
C PRO A 89 -3.95 -35.11 -2.80
N ALA A 90 -4.50 -35.67 -3.88
CA ALA A 90 -5.17 -36.98 -3.86
C ALA A 90 -4.26 -38.16 -3.43
N LEU A 91 -2.93 -38.01 -3.48
CA LEU A 91 -2.04 -39.03 -2.93
C LEU A 91 -2.13 -39.13 -1.41
N GLY A 92 -2.51 -38.06 -0.71
CA GLY A 92 -2.59 -38.07 0.75
C GLY A 92 -3.59 -39.08 1.29
N SER A 93 -4.80 -39.13 0.73
CA SER A 93 -5.82 -40.11 1.14
C SER A 93 -5.43 -41.54 0.82
N LEU A 94 -4.77 -41.77 -0.32
CA LEU A 94 -4.25 -43.09 -0.70
C LEU A 94 -3.10 -43.54 0.20
N ILE A 95 -2.17 -42.65 0.54
CA ILE A 95 -1.06 -42.93 1.47
C ILE A 95 -1.60 -43.24 2.87
N ALA A 96 -2.56 -42.44 3.36
CA ALA A 96 -3.20 -42.64 4.65
C ALA A 96 -3.93 -43.99 4.74
N ALA A 97 -4.56 -44.45 3.65
CA ALA A 97 -5.22 -45.75 3.56
C ALA A 97 -4.25 -46.92 3.36
N ALA A 98 -3.07 -46.68 2.78
CA ALA A 98 -2.08 -47.72 2.47
C ALA A 98 -1.24 -48.16 3.66
N VAL A 99 -1.14 -47.35 4.72
CA VAL A 99 -0.38 -47.69 5.93
C VAL A 99 -1.19 -48.57 6.91
N THR A 100 -0.51 -49.40 7.69
CA THR A 100 -1.13 -50.29 8.68
C THR A 100 -0.38 -50.17 10.02
N PRO A 101 -1.05 -49.76 11.12
CA PRO A 101 -2.45 -49.35 11.22
C PRO A 101 -2.76 -48.11 10.37
N GLN A 102 -4.02 -47.93 9.95
CA GLN A 102 -4.44 -46.80 9.12
C GLN A 102 -4.13 -45.46 9.83
N LEU A 103 -3.63 -44.47 9.07
CA LEU A 103 -3.32 -43.16 9.63
C LEU A 103 -4.60 -42.46 10.11
N ASP A 104 -4.62 -42.12 11.40
CA ASP A 104 -5.64 -41.21 11.94
C ASP A 104 -5.28 -39.77 11.58
N VAL A 105 -5.76 -39.34 10.41
CA VAL A 105 -5.52 -37.99 9.88
C VAL A 105 -5.96 -36.92 10.89
N ARG A 106 -7.07 -37.12 11.60
CA ARG A 106 -7.57 -36.13 12.55
C ARG A 106 -6.58 -35.96 13.70
N ASN A 107 -6.11 -37.05 14.29
CA ASN A 107 -5.15 -36.98 15.38
C ASN A 107 -3.80 -36.42 14.93
N GLU A 108 -3.34 -36.74 13.71
CA GLU A 108 -2.12 -36.13 13.16
C GLU A 108 -2.27 -34.62 12.97
N LEU A 109 -3.41 -34.14 12.45
CA LEU A 109 -3.68 -32.69 12.33
C LEU A 109 -3.68 -31.98 13.70
N LEU A 110 -4.23 -32.61 14.74
CA LEU A 110 -4.20 -32.07 16.10
C LEU A 110 -2.76 -32.05 16.66
N SER A 111 -1.97 -33.09 16.42
CA SER A 111 -0.54 -33.17 16.79
C SER A 111 0.28 -32.06 16.11
N ILE A 112 0.02 -31.81 14.83
CA ILE A 112 0.63 -30.70 14.08
C ILE A 112 0.24 -29.36 14.69
N ALA A 113 -1.04 -29.14 15.00
CA ALA A 113 -1.49 -27.87 15.58
C ALA A 113 -0.88 -27.59 16.96
N THR A 114 -0.57 -28.64 17.73
CA THR A 114 0.13 -28.51 19.02
C THR A 114 1.61 -28.19 18.87
N SER A 115 2.30 -28.81 17.90
CA SER A 115 3.74 -28.60 17.71
C SER A 115 4.07 -27.36 16.88
N LEU A 116 3.14 -26.93 16.01
CA LEU A 116 3.35 -25.89 15.01
C LEU A 116 2.15 -24.93 14.97
N PRO A 117 2.05 -23.98 15.92
CA PRO A 117 0.87 -23.12 16.05
C PRO A 117 0.53 -22.30 14.80
N GLY A 118 1.53 -21.89 14.02
CA GLY A 118 1.31 -21.19 12.75
C GLY A 118 0.52 -22.04 11.74
N ILE A 119 0.84 -23.33 11.65
CA ILE A 119 0.09 -24.29 10.81
C ILE A 119 -1.26 -24.61 11.44
N GLY A 120 -1.30 -24.78 12.76
CA GLY A 120 -2.55 -24.97 13.50
C GLY A 120 -3.57 -23.86 13.21
N ILE A 121 -3.15 -22.60 13.18
CA ILE A 121 -4.02 -21.45 12.84
C ILE A 121 -4.53 -21.54 11.40
N ARG A 122 -3.67 -21.93 10.45
CA ARG A 122 -4.09 -22.14 9.06
C ARG A 122 -5.13 -23.24 8.97
N LEU A 123 -4.90 -24.38 9.63
CA LEU A 123 -5.86 -25.49 9.75
C LEU A 123 -7.18 -25.01 10.40
N HIS A 124 -7.12 -24.25 11.48
CA HIS A 124 -8.30 -23.70 12.14
C HIS A 124 -9.13 -22.80 11.20
N SER A 125 -8.48 -22.06 10.29
CA SER A 125 -9.18 -21.16 9.37
C SER A 125 -9.96 -21.86 8.26
N ILE A 126 -9.59 -23.10 7.94
CA ILE A 126 -10.19 -23.90 6.85
C ILE A 126 -11.02 -25.09 7.37
N ALA A 127 -10.81 -25.49 8.63
CA ALA A 127 -11.51 -26.61 9.25
C ALA A 127 -13.01 -26.35 9.46
N LYS A 128 -13.80 -27.43 9.38
CA LYS A 128 -15.22 -27.42 9.75
C LYS A 128 -15.39 -27.39 11.28
N VAL A 129 -16.54 -26.86 11.72
CA VAL A 129 -16.88 -26.52 13.12
C VAL A 129 -16.48 -27.55 14.19
N PRO A 130 -16.72 -28.88 14.07
CA PRO A 130 -16.34 -29.79 15.16
C PRO A 130 -14.82 -29.99 15.30
N LEU A 131 -14.03 -29.81 14.24
CA LEU A 131 -12.57 -29.87 14.32
C LEU A 131 -11.97 -28.52 14.71
N GLN A 132 -12.64 -27.43 14.33
CA GLN A 132 -12.20 -26.06 14.58
C GLN A 132 -12.05 -25.75 16.07
N GLU A 133 -13.03 -26.13 16.90
CA GLU A 133 -12.95 -25.89 18.36
C GLU A 133 -11.82 -26.71 19.01
N VAL A 134 -11.64 -27.97 18.61
CA VAL A 134 -10.55 -28.81 19.15
C VAL A 134 -9.18 -28.27 18.72
N LEU A 135 -9.06 -27.79 17.47
CA LEU A 135 -7.84 -27.13 17.01
C LEU A 135 -7.55 -25.86 17.81
N ARG A 136 -8.57 -25.06 18.11
CA ARG A 136 -8.43 -23.87 18.94
C ARG A 136 -7.82 -24.20 20.30
N ASP A 137 -8.34 -25.22 20.98
CA ASP A 137 -7.82 -25.64 22.29
C ASP A 137 -6.36 -26.11 22.20
N ARG A 138 -6.02 -26.87 21.16
CA ARG A 138 -4.63 -27.31 20.91
C ARG A 138 -3.69 -26.14 20.64
N ILE A 139 -4.12 -25.15 19.85
CA ILE A 139 -3.34 -23.94 19.59
C ILE A 139 -3.16 -23.15 20.89
N LEU A 140 -4.22 -22.94 21.68
CA LEU A 140 -4.11 -22.23 22.96
C LEU A 140 -3.16 -22.93 23.93
N SER A 141 -3.21 -24.26 24.00
CA SER A 141 -2.29 -25.05 24.81
C SER A 141 -0.85 -24.89 24.34
N ALA A 142 -0.60 -24.91 23.03
CA ALA A 142 0.73 -24.76 22.46
C ALA A 142 1.30 -23.35 22.66
N LEU A 143 0.44 -22.33 22.55
CA LEU A 143 0.85 -20.96 22.80
C LEU A 143 1.12 -20.69 24.28
N GLY A 144 0.59 -21.50 25.21
CA GLY A 144 0.86 -21.38 26.64
C GLY A 144 2.34 -21.52 27.01
N ASP A 145 3.15 -22.16 26.16
CA ASP A 145 4.61 -22.19 26.25
C ASP A 145 5.22 -21.26 25.21
N VAL A 146 5.93 -20.21 25.65
CA VAL A 146 6.51 -19.19 24.76
C VAL A 146 7.57 -19.76 23.80
N SER A 147 8.05 -21.00 24.03
CA SER A 147 8.94 -21.72 23.11
C SER A 147 8.37 -21.87 21.69
N TRP A 148 7.05 -21.71 21.49
CA TRP A 148 6.41 -21.75 20.17
C TRP A 148 7.03 -20.79 19.15
N VAL A 149 7.62 -19.67 19.60
CA VAL A 149 8.31 -18.71 18.72
C VAL A 149 9.44 -19.40 17.94
N SER A 150 10.19 -20.30 18.59
CA SER A 150 11.26 -21.07 17.95
C SER A 150 10.76 -22.06 16.89
N HIS A 151 9.47 -22.39 16.92
CA HIS A 151 8.80 -23.28 15.97
C HIS A 151 8.22 -22.54 14.75
N CYS A 152 8.29 -21.20 14.70
CA CYS A 152 7.92 -20.42 13.51
C CYS A 152 9.06 -20.44 12.48
N HIS A 153 8.77 -20.79 11.24
CA HIS A 153 9.78 -20.96 10.19
C HIS A 153 10.00 -19.69 9.38
N THR A 154 8.98 -18.84 9.35
CA THR A 154 8.95 -17.61 8.60
C THR A 154 8.42 -16.50 9.48
N LEU A 155 8.80 -15.26 9.16
CA LEU A 155 8.22 -14.10 9.83
C LEU A 155 6.72 -13.99 9.56
N VAL A 156 6.24 -14.49 8.41
CA VAL A 156 4.81 -14.56 8.07
C VAL A 156 4.05 -15.46 9.06
N GLU A 157 4.59 -16.63 9.40
CA GLU A 157 3.99 -17.52 10.40
C GLU A 157 3.92 -16.87 11.77
N LEU A 158 5.02 -16.26 12.24
CA LEU A 158 5.04 -15.53 13.50
C LEU A 158 3.97 -14.42 13.51
N THR A 159 3.92 -13.61 12.46
CA THR A 159 2.94 -12.53 12.31
C THR A 159 1.51 -13.07 12.27
N ALA A 160 1.26 -14.22 11.64
CA ALA A 160 -0.04 -14.87 11.64
C ALA A 160 -0.48 -15.32 13.04
N VAL A 161 0.46 -15.86 13.84
CA VAL A 161 0.21 -16.21 15.24
C VAL A 161 -0.14 -14.96 16.06
N LEU A 162 0.69 -13.90 15.99
CA LEU A 162 0.43 -12.64 16.70
C LEU A 162 -0.91 -12.01 16.29
N ARG A 163 -1.24 -12.03 14.99
CA ARG A 163 -2.54 -11.58 14.49
C ARG A 163 -3.69 -12.37 15.12
N TRP A 164 -3.55 -13.69 15.20
CA TRP A 164 -4.57 -14.54 15.79
C TRP A 164 -4.73 -14.28 17.30
N MET A 165 -3.61 -14.11 18.02
CA MET A 165 -3.62 -13.73 19.45
C MET A 165 -4.37 -12.42 19.68
N TYR A 166 -4.14 -11.41 18.84
CA TYR A 166 -4.85 -10.13 18.90
C TYR A 166 -6.36 -10.30 18.64
N LEU A 167 -6.74 -10.97 17.55
CA LEU A 167 -8.14 -11.17 17.18
C LEU A 167 -8.92 -11.98 18.22
N LYS A 168 -8.26 -12.94 18.88
CA LYS A 168 -8.83 -13.74 19.97
C LYS A 168 -8.70 -13.07 21.34
N ARG A 169 -8.18 -11.84 21.40
CA ARG A 169 -8.00 -11.04 22.63
C ARG A 169 -7.22 -11.78 23.71
N LEU A 170 -6.24 -12.61 23.33
CA LEU A 170 -5.51 -13.42 24.30
C LEU A 170 -4.68 -12.53 25.25
N CYS A 171 -4.17 -11.41 24.75
CA CYS A 171 -3.46 -10.43 25.57
C CYS A 171 -4.39 -9.38 26.19
N SER A 172 -5.71 -9.48 26.07
CA SER A 172 -6.65 -8.46 26.55
C SER A 172 -7.78 -9.13 27.33
N GLY A 173 -7.60 -9.27 28.64
CA GLY A 173 -8.58 -9.89 29.53
C GLY A 173 -8.10 -9.94 30.97
N PRO A 174 -8.97 -10.26 31.94
CA PRO A 174 -8.57 -10.45 33.33
C PRO A 174 -7.54 -11.58 33.43
N PRO A 175 -6.59 -11.51 34.39
CA PRO A 175 -5.61 -12.57 34.62
C PRO A 175 -6.29 -13.95 34.72
N GLY A 176 -5.77 -14.94 34.00
CA GLY A 176 -6.32 -16.31 33.95
C GLY A 176 -7.38 -16.57 32.89
N SER A 177 -7.90 -15.55 32.19
CA SER A 177 -8.84 -15.74 31.05
C SER A 177 -8.18 -16.31 29.79
N SER A 178 -6.85 -16.20 29.70
CA SER A 178 -6.03 -16.79 28.65
C SER A 178 -4.61 -17.04 29.17
N PRO A 179 -3.79 -17.85 28.48
CA PRO A 179 -2.39 -18.05 28.84
C PRO A 179 -1.54 -16.77 28.89
N PHE A 180 -1.98 -15.70 28.20
CA PHE A 180 -1.25 -14.43 28.07
C PHE A 180 -1.91 -13.26 28.80
N ALA A 181 -3.08 -13.46 29.41
CA ALA A 181 -3.80 -12.38 30.08
C ALA A 181 -3.01 -11.90 31.31
N GLY A 182 -2.54 -10.66 31.29
CA GLY A 182 -1.69 -10.07 32.34
C GLY A 182 -0.20 -10.42 32.25
N LYS A 183 0.22 -11.15 31.20
CA LYS A 183 1.63 -11.56 30.96
C LYS A 183 2.26 -10.88 29.74
N GLN A 184 1.71 -9.76 29.28
CA GLN A 184 2.15 -9.09 28.06
C GLN A 184 3.62 -8.65 28.15
N SER A 185 4.02 -8.09 29.30
CA SER A 185 5.40 -7.65 29.54
C SER A 185 6.41 -8.81 29.54
N GLU A 186 6.03 -9.97 30.10
CA GLU A 186 6.86 -11.19 30.10
C GLU A 186 7.02 -11.74 28.67
N PHE A 187 5.92 -11.77 27.91
CA PHE A 187 5.94 -12.19 26.52
C PHE A 187 6.78 -11.26 25.64
N ASP A 188 6.67 -9.94 25.83
CA ASP A 188 7.48 -8.94 25.13
C ASP A 188 8.97 -9.13 25.42
N LEU A 189 9.35 -9.37 26.68
CA LEU A 189 10.74 -9.66 27.06
C LEU A 189 11.26 -10.95 26.39
N HIS A 190 10.45 -12.00 26.37
CA HIS A 190 10.86 -13.27 25.75
C HIS A 190 11.04 -13.13 24.22
N LEU A 191 10.15 -12.40 23.55
CA LEU A 191 10.31 -12.11 22.11
C LEU A 191 11.59 -11.32 21.84
N LEU A 192 11.88 -10.31 22.67
CA LEU A 192 13.08 -9.50 22.58
C LEU A 192 14.37 -10.33 22.73
N GLU A 193 14.39 -11.30 23.63
CA GLU A 193 15.55 -12.16 23.90
C GLU A 193 15.70 -13.31 22.86
N SER A 194 14.70 -13.51 21.99
CA SER A 194 14.68 -14.60 21.03
C SER A 194 15.68 -14.37 19.88
N GLN A 195 16.80 -15.09 19.91
CA GLN A 195 17.74 -15.16 18.77
C GLN A 195 17.08 -15.65 17.49
N HIS A 196 16.02 -16.45 17.62
CA HIS A 196 15.26 -16.95 16.50
C HIS A 196 14.48 -15.84 15.79
N LEU A 197 13.88 -14.89 16.53
CA LEU A 197 13.24 -13.71 15.94
C LEU A 197 14.23 -12.90 15.10
N VAL A 198 15.44 -12.68 15.62
CA VAL A 198 16.52 -12.00 14.88
C VAL A 198 16.84 -12.71 13.57
N SER A 199 16.94 -14.05 13.61
CA SER A 199 17.17 -14.88 12.42
C SER A 199 16.01 -14.76 11.42
N LEU A 200 14.75 -14.80 11.88
CA LEU A 200 13.58 -14.66 11.02
C LEU A 200 13.56 -13.30 10.30
N ILE A 201 13.88 -12.22 11.01
CA ILE A 201 13.94 -10.86 10.43
C ILE A 201 15.10 -10.76 9.42
N ARG A 202 16.31 -11.20 9.77
CA ARG A 202 17.47 -11.20 8.85
C ARG A 202 17.22 -11.97 7.56
N ASN A 203 16.41 -13.03 7.64
CA ASN A 203 16.07 -13.86 6.49
C ASN A 203 14.85 -13.33 5.71
N THR A 204 14.19 -12.26 6.18
CA THR A 204 13.02 -11.68 5.54
C THR A 204 13.40 -10.51 4.65
N ARG A 205 12.98 -10.56 3.38
CA ARG A 205 13.36 -9.58 2.34
C ARG A 205 12.26 -8.57 1.99
N ALA A 206 11.06 -8.84 2.47
CA ALA A 206 9.90 -8.04 2.16
C ALA A 206 9.66 -7.10 3.33
N LEU A 207 9.87 -5.80 3.10
CA LEU A 207 9.58 -4.77 4.10
C LEU A 207 8.10 -4.80 4.51
N SER A 208 7.19 -5.17 3.60
CA SER A 208 5.79 -5.45 3.92
C SER A 208 5.59 -6.47 5.04
N THR A 209 6.37 -7.56 5.08
CA THR A 209 6.27 -8.56 6.17
C THR A 209 6.75 -8.00 7.50
N ILE A 210 7.76 -7.13 7.48
CA ILE A 210 8.24 -6.42 8.67
C ILE A 210 7.21 -5.40 9.15
N ASN A 211 6.57 -4.68 8.22
CA ASN A 211 5.47 -3.76 8.53
C ASN A 211 4.28 -4.48 9.16
N ASP A 212 3.92 -5.66 8.63
CA ASP A 212 2.85 -6.48 9.21
C ASP A 212 3.19 -6.93 10.63
N LEU A 213 4.44 -7.36 10.86
CA LEU A 213 4.94 -7.68 12.20
C LEU A 213 4.82 -6.47 13.14
N LEU A 214 5.36 -5.31 12.73
CA LEU A 214 5.32 -4.08 13.52
C LEU A 214 3.89 -3.69 13.91
N ALA A 215 2.96 -3.77 12.96
CA ALA A 215 1.54 -3.52 13.23
C ALA A 215 0.99 -4.49 14.28
N ARG A 216 1.30 -5.79 14.18
CA ARG A 216 0.83 -6.79 15.15
C ARG A 216 1.46 -6.63 16.53
N LEU A 217 2.75 -6.30 16.62
CA LEU A 217 3.42 -6.06 17.90
C LEU A 217 2.79 -4.85 18.62
N ARG A 218 2.45 -3.78 17.88
CA ARG A 218 1.75 -2.61 18.43
C ARG A 218 0.33 -2.92 18.87
N ASP A 219 -0.42 -3.67 18.06
CA ASP A 219 -1.77 -4.11 18.41
C ASP A 219 -1.80 -4.93 19.71
N LEU A 220 -0.69 -5.63 20.01
CA LEU A 220 -0.49 -6.39 21.24
C LEU A 220 0.24 -5.62 22.36
N GLN A 221 0.58 -4.35 22.16
CA GLN A 221 1.30 -3.49 23.12
C GLN A 221 2.68 -4.05 23.53
N LEU A 222 3.42 -4.64 22.59
CA LEU A 222 4.76 -5.21 22.80
C LEU A 222 5.84 -4.16 22.52
N ASP A 223 5.82 -3.10 23.31
CA ASP A 223 6.58 -1.87 23.06
C ASP A 223 8.10 -2.06 23.12
N ARG A 224 8.62 -3.01 23.91
CA ARG A 224 10.06 -3.28 24.00
C ARG A 224 10.57 -3.93 22.71
N THR A 225 9.85 -4.92 22.20
CA THR A 225 10.17 -5.56 20.92
C THR A 225 10.06 -4.57 19.76
N VAL A 226 9.05 -3.68 19.78
CA VAL A 226 8.93 -2.59 18.80
C VAL A 226 10.12 -1.63 18.88
N GLY A 227 10.51 -1.21 20.09
CA GLY A 227 11.67 -0.34 20.30
C GLY A 227 12.98 -0.98 19.81
N TRP A 228 13.16 -2.28 20.05
CA TRP A 228 14.30 -3.03 19.55
C TRP A 228 14.35 -3.15 18.02
N LEU A 229 13.20 -3.35 17.36
CA LEU A 229 13.11 -3.34 15.89
C LEU A 229 13.55 -2.00 15.28
N PHE A 230 13.43 -0.90 16.03
CA PHE A 230 13.91 0.43 15.64
C PHE A 230 15.30 0.77 16.18
N SER A 231 16.00 -0.18 16.80
CA SER A 231 17.40 0.02 17.21
C SER A 231 18.32 0.16 15.99
N ASP A 232 19.41 0.91 16.14
CA ASP A 232 20.40 1.11 15.07
C ASP A 232 20.95 -0.23 14.53
N SER A 233 21.07 -1.25 15.40
CA SER A 233 21.50 -2.60 15.00
C SER A 233 20.52 -3.31 14.04
N MET A 234 19.21 -3.12 14.24
CA MET A 234 18.17 -3.72 13.40
C MET A 234 17.93 -2.91 12.13
N LEU A 235 18.10 -1.59 12.19
CA LEU A 235 18.08 -0.75 10.99
C LEU A 235 19.15 -1.19 9.99
N LEU A 236 20.36 -1.53 10.44
CA LEU A 236 21.42 -2.09 9.58
C LEU A 236 20.99 -3.40 8.89
N VAL A 237 20.23 -4.26 9.59
CA VAL A 237 19.72 -5.51 9.03
C VAL A 237 18.69 -5.25 7.93
N VAL A 238 17.79 -4.28 8.15
CA VAL A 238 16.70 -3.97 7.21
C VAL A 238 17.15 -3.02 6.09
N ALA A 239 18.29 -2.34 6.24
CA ALA A 239 18.70 -1.25 5.36
C ALA A 239 18.82 -1.63 3.88
N GLN A 240 19.31 -2.84 3.59
CA GLN A 240 19.45 -3.27 2.19
C GLN A 240 18.08 -3.50 1.53
N ASP A 241 17.15 -4.14 2.25
CA ASP A 241 15.81 -4.42 1.74
C ASP A 241 14.91 -3.16 1.74
N PHE A 242 15.19 -2.23 2.65
CA PHE A 242 14.46 -0.98 2.80
C PHE A 242 14.47 -0.17 1.49
N ALA A 243 15.64 0.17 0.97
CA ALA A 243 15.75 0.99 -0.24
C ALA A 243 15.44 0.23 -1.55
N SER A 244 15.33 -1.11 -1.52
CA SER A 244 14.83 -1.91 -2.64
C SER A 244 13.34 -2.23 -2.56
N SER A 245 12.61 -1.64 -1.60
CA SER A 245 11.17 -1.80 -1.46
C SER A 245 10.40 -0.67 -2.14
N ASN A 246 9.11 -0.88 -2.37
CA ASN A 246 8.22 0.18 -2.87
C ASN A 246 8.20 1.37 -1.91
N THR A 247 8.13 2.59 -2.44
CA THR A 247 8.10 3.81 -1.60
C THR A 247 6.93 3.80 -0.62
N SER A 248 5.79 3.16 -0.95
CA SER A 248 4.68 2.99 -0.02
C SER A 248 5.04 2.13 1.19
N GLU A 249 5.74 1.02 0.98
CA GLU A 249 6.18 0.13 2.07
C GLU A 249 7.21 0.83 2.96
N ILE A 250 8.12 1.60 2.34
CA ILE A 250 9.10 2.44 3.04
C ILE A 250 8.38 3.46 3.92
N VAL A 251 7.40 4.18 3.38
CA VAL A 251 6.66 5.18 4.15
C VAL A 251 5.82 4.54 5.25
N THR A 252 5.21 3.37 5.01
CA THR A 252 4.53 2.62 6.08
C THR A 252 5.49 2.29 7.23
N PHE A 253 6.71 1.83 6.93
CA PHE A 253 7.73 1.60 7.95
C PHE A 253 8.08 2.89 8.72
N LEU A 254 8.31 3.99 7.99
CA LEU A 254 8.68 5.29 8.57
C LEU A 254 7.57 5.89 9.43
N LEU A 255 6.29 5.69 9.09
CA LEU A 255 5.16 6.12 9.91
C LEU A 255 5.16 5.46 11.30
N HIS A 256 5.79 4.28 11.40
CA HIS A 256 5.97 3.60 12.68
C HIS A 256 7.30 3.96 13.35
N HIS A 257 8.30 4.46 12.63
CA HIS A 257 9.61 4.76 13.21
C HIS A 257 9.55 6.00 14.14
N PRO A 258 10.23 5.99 15.31
CA PRO A 258 10.24 7.14 16.23
C PRO A 258 10.99 8.36 15.66
N THR A 259 12.02 8.12 14.86
CA THR A 259 12.87 9.16 14.25
C THR A 259 13.04 8.96 12.74
N PRO A 260 11.97 9.08 11.93
CA PRO A 260 11.99 8.69 10.50
C PRO A 260 13.00 9.49 9.67
N GLY A 261 13.26 10.76 10.03
CA GLY A 261 14.28 11.59 9.39
C GLY A 261 15.70 11.04 9.54
N LYS A 262 16.05 10.46 10.70
CA LYS A 262 17.36 9.83 10.92
C LYS A 262 17.58 8.67 9.95
N VAL A 263 16.59 7.80 9.82
CA VAL A 263 16.62 6.63 8.90
C VAL A 263 16.81 7.08 7.46
N LEU A 264 16.07 8.08 7.01
CA LEU A 264 16.20 8.58 5.63
C LEU A 264 17.58 9.17 5.37
N ASN A 265 18.18 9.85 6.35
CA ASN A 265 19.49 10.51 6.22
C ASN A 265 20.67 9.55 6.06
N GLU A 266 20.49 8.26 6.37
CA GLU A 266 21.48 7.21 6.08
C GLU A 266 21.62 6.90 4.57
N TYR A 267 20.63 7.30 3.76
CA TYR A 267 20.63 7.05 2.32
C TYR A 267 21.04 8.30 1.54
N SER A 268 22.17 8.19 0.84
CA SER A 268 22.54 9.14 -0.20
C SER A 268 21.55 9.06 -1.37
N LEU A 269 21.29 10.21 -2.00
CA LEU A 269 20.36 10.31 -3.13
C LEU A 269 20.76 9.37 -4.27
N ASN A 270 22.05 9.26 -4.58
CA ASN A 270 22.55 8.40 -5.66
C ASN A 270 22.23 6.93 -5.38
N ARG A 271 22.57 6.43 -4.19
CA ARG A 271 22.28 5.05 -3.80
C ARG A 271 20.79 4.74 -3.79
N TRP A 272 19.97 5.70 -3.35
CA TRP A 272 18.52 5.57 -3.40
C TRP A 272 18.01 5.41 -4.83
N ASN A 273 18.48 6.27 -5.74
CA ASN A 273 18.08 6.22 -7.15
C ASN A 273 18.45 4.88 -7.79
N ASP A 274 19.70 4.43 -7.62
CA ASP A 274 20.19 3.16 -8.17
C ASP A 274 19.33 1.96 -7.72
N LEU A 275 18.89 1.95 -6.45
CA LEU A 275 18.06 0.88 -5.91
C LEU A 275 16.61 0.99 -6.38
N GLN A 276 16.03 2.19 -6.40
CA GLN A 276 14.65 2.41 -6.82
C GLN A 276 14.44 2.17 -8.32
N ASP A 277 15.48 2.32 -9.14
CA ASP A 277 15.42 1.99 -10.56
C ASP A 277 15.09 0.51 -10.81
N ALA A 278 15.43 -0.39 -9.88
CA ALA A 278 15.08 -1.81 -9.96
C ALA A 278 13.66 -2.14 -9.42
N VAL A 279 13.03 -1.24 -8.65
CA VAL A 279 11.76 -1.51 -7.95
C VAL A 279 10.55 -1.28 -8.86
N PRO A 280 9.63 -2.25 -9.06
CA PRO A 280 8.46 -2.08 -9.93
C PRO A 280 7.65 -0.81 -9.62
N ALA A 281 7.01 -0.23 -10.65
CA ALA A 281 6.16 0.94 -10.46
C ALA A 281 4.94 0.58 -9.57
N GLN A 282 4.65 1.43 -8.59
CA GLN A 282 3.49 1.31 -7.71
C GLN A 282 2.31 2.16 -8.21
N THR A 283 1.12 1.95 -7.64
CA THR A 283 -0.07 2.73 -8.00
C THR A 283 0.11 4.21 -7.69
N VAL A 284 -0.47 5.08 -8.52
CA VAL A 284 -0.28 6.54 -8.42
C VAL A 284 -0.74 7.07 -7.06
N THR A 285 -1.87 6.59 -6.55
CA THR A 285 -2.43 7.02 -5.25
C THR A 285 -1.47 6.73 -4.09
N ASN A 286 -0.90 5.52 -4.05
CA ASN A 286 0.04 5.12 -3.01
C ASN A 286 1.33 5.93 -3.14
N ALA A 287 1.87 6.04 -4.35
CA ALA A 287 3.09 6.79 -4.63
C ALA A 287 2.99 8.24 -4.17
N VAL A 288 1.95 8.97 -4.58
CA VAL A 288 1.80 10.40 -4.26
C VAL A 288 1.63 10.63 -2.76
N SER A 289 0.90 9.74 -2.07
CA SER A 289 0.75 9.81 -0.61
C SER A 289 2.10 9.65 0.08
N SER A 290 2.92 8.71 -0.39
CA SER A 290 4.29 8.51 0.10
C SER A 290 5.21 9.70 -0.20
N PHE A 291 5.13 10.27 -1.42
CA PHE A 291 5.96 11.41 -1.81
C PHE A 291 5.68 12.65 -0.97
N ARG A 292 4.42 12.91 -0.64
CA ARG A 292 4.03 14.00 0.27
C ARG A 292 4.61 13.79 1.67
N TYR A 293 4.63 12.55 2.15
CA TYR A 293 5.23 12.23 3.44
C TYR A 293 6.76 12.44 3.42
N LEU A 294 7.44 12.01 2.37
CA LEU A 294 8.89 12.27 2.20
C LEU A 294 9.20 13.76 2.11
N GLU A 295 8.38 14.54 1.39
CA GLU A 295 8.49 16.00 1.33
C GLU A 295 8.31 16.64 2.71
N LYS A 296 7.34 16.18 3.52
CA LYS A 296 7.13 16.62 4.91
C LYS A 296 8.35 16.35 5.79
N LEU A 297 9.10 15.28 5.51
CA LEU A 297 10.36 14.95 6.20
C LEU A 297 11.57 15.68 5.63
N GLY A 298 11.39 16.61 4.68
CA GLY A 298 12.49 17.37 4.06
C GLY A 298 13.30 16.57 3.03
N ARG A 299 12.81 15.41 2.60
CA ARG A 299 13.48 14.49 1.66
C ARG A 299 12.68 14.27 0.37
N GLY A 300 12.03 15.32 -0.12
CA GLY A 300 11.18 15.27 -1.31
C GLY A 300 11.92 14.87 -2.59
N GLU A 301 13.24 15.01 -2.64
CA GLU A 301 14.09 14.55 -3.75
C GLU A 301 14.09 13.02 -3.92
N LEU A 302 13.80 12.26 -2.86
CA LEU A 302 13.68 10.80 -2.93
C LEU A 302 12.44 10.33 -3.72
N ALA A 303 11.46 11.22 -3.94
CA ALA A 303 10.27 10.93 -4.74
C ALA A 303 10.53 10.96 -6.26
N VAL A 304 11.62 11.57 -6.71
CA VAL A 304 11.85 11.88 -8.14
C VAL A 304 11.96 10.62 -8.99
N THR A 305 12.81 9.68 -8.59
CA THR A 305 13.07 8.45 -9.36
C THR A 305 11.84 7.54 -9.43
N PRO A 306 11.16 7.22 -8.32
CA PRO A 306 9.90 6.48 -8.38
C PRO A 306 8.81 7.18 -9.21
N ALA A 307 8.72 8.52 -9.14
CA ALA A 307 7.77 9.28 -9.94
C ALA A 307 8.05 9.15 -11.44
N ARG A 308 9.30 9.30 -11.87
CA ARG A 308 9.72 9.12 -13.27
C ARG A 308 9.41 7.72 -13.78
N LYS A 309 9.64 6.70 -12.96
CA LYS A 309 9.35 5.31 -13.30
C LYS A 309 7.87 5.06 -13.57
N ILE A 310 6.99 5.62 -12.73
CA ILE A 310 5.54 5.53 -12.93
C ILE A 310 5.14 6.23 -14.24
N LEU A 311 5.67 7.43 -14.52
CA LEU A 311 5.39 8.14 -15.78
C LEU A 311 5.82 7.32 -17.01
N ALA A 312 6.96 6.63 -16.94
CA ALA A 312 7.50 5.85 -18.07
C ALA A 312 6.75 4.52 -18.34
N THR A 313 5.99 3.99 -17.37
CA THR A 313 5.41 2.64 -17.45
C THR A 313 4.15 2.58 -18.34
N HIS A 314 3.41 3.68 -18.48
CA HIS A 314 2.17 3.77 -19.30
C HIS A 314 1.16 2.62 -19.07
N ASP A 315 0.96 2.21 -17.81
CA ASP A 315 0.07 1.10 -17.45
C ASP A 315 -1.20 1.60 -16.75
N ASP A 316 -2.35 1.25 -17.31
CA ASP A 316 -3.68 1.51 -16.77
C ASP A 316 -3.88 0.98 -15.34
N VAL A 317 -3.26 -0.16 -15.00
CA VAL A 317 -3.37 -0.78 -13.67
C VAL A 317 -2.89 0.18 -12.58
N LEU A 318 -1.87 0.98 -12.87
CA LEU A 318 -1.31 1.97 -11.93
C LEU A 318 -2.30 3.10 -11.62
N LEU A 319 -3.33 3.30 -12.46
CA LEU A 319 -4.37 4.33 -12.33
C LEU A 319 -5.69 3.81 -11.73
N ARG A 320 -5.88 2.49 -11.60
CA ARG A 320 -7.18 1.90 -11.20
C ARG A 320 -7.54 2.16 -9.73
N SER A 321 -6.56 2.36 -8.85
CA SER A 321 -6.75 2.49 -7.39
C SER A 321 -7.22 3.88 -6.93
N GLY A 322 -8.37 4.35 -7.42
CA GLY A 322 -8.95 5.63 -6.99
C GLY A 322 -8.16 6.88 -7.41
N ALA A 323 -7.21 6.73 -8.35
CA ALA A 323 -6.43 7.85 -8.83
C ALA A 323 -7.32 8.90 -9.52
N HIS A 324 -6.96 10.17 -9.36
CA HIS A 324 -7.68 11.34 -9.88
C HIS A 324 -6.68 12.41 -10.33
N LEU A 325 -7.16 13.47 -10.99
CA LEU A 325 -6.29 14.46 -11.64
C LEU A 325 -5.27 15.10 -10.69
N ALA A 326 -5.62 15.38 -9.43
CA ALA A 326 -4.64 15.93 -8.49
C ALA A 326 -3.46 14.98 -8.21
N HIS A 327 -3.70 13.66 -8.19
CA HIS A 327 -2.61 12.69 -8.05
C HIS A 327 -1.67 12.73 -9.27
N VAL A 328 -2.22 12.84 -10.48
CA VAL A 328 -1.43 12.98 -11.71
C VAL A 328 -0.61 14.27 -11.69
N ALA A 329 -1.23 15.39 -11.30
CA ALA A 329 -0.54 16.68 -11.22
C ALA A 329 0.62 16.64 -10.22
N HIS A 330 0.43 16.00 -9.06
CA HIS A 330 1.51 15.78 -8.10
C HIS A 330 2.59 14.86 -8.63
N LEU A 331 2.23 13.76 -9.31
CA LEU A 331 3.20 12.85 -9.90
C LEU A 331 4.12 13.57 -10.90
N ILE A 332 3.53 14.39 -11.79
CA ILE A 332 4.27 15.22 -12.75
C ILE A 332 5.19 16.20 -12.02
N ARG A 333 4.70 16.86 -10.96
CA ARG A 333 5.49 17.76 -10.12
C ARG A 333 6.72 17.07 -9.53
N TYR A 334 6.57 15.87 -8.97
CA TYR A 334 7.69 15.15 -8.35
C TYR A 334 8.70 14.62 -9.36
N ALA A 335 8.26 14.20 -10.56
CA ALA A 335 9.15 13.63 -11.55
C ALA A 335 10.22 14.61 -12.07
N LYS A 336 9.97 15.94 -12.02
CA LYS A 336 10.91 16.99 -12.45
C LYS A 336 11.58 16.65 -13.80
N ASN A 337 10.79 16.16 -14.76
CA ASN A 337 11.23 15.78 -16.10
C ASN A 337 10.10 16.08 -17.09
N ASN A 338 10.32 17.09 -17.94
CA ASN A 338 9.31 17.55 -18.90
C ASN A 338 9.06 16.53 -20.01
N GLU A 339 10.05 15.75 -20.42
CA GLU A 339 9.94 14.76 -21.48
C GLU A 339 9.09 13.56 -21.03
N SER A 340 9.39 12.99 -19.85
CA SER A 340 8.58 11.93 -19.26
C SER A 340 7.14 12.39 -18.99
N ALA A 341 6.98 13.64 -18.54
CA ALA A 341 5.66 14.24 -18.36
C ALA A 341 4.91 14.40 -19.69
N ALA A 342 5.59 14.82 -20.76
CA ALA A 342 5.00 14.96 -22.09
C ALA A 342 4.50 13.63 -22.64
N SER A 343 5.34 12.59 -22.58
CA SER A 343 4.99 11.24 -23.03
C SER A 343 3.79 10.69 -22.25
N PHE A 344 3.82 10.81 -20.92
CA PHE A 344 2.74 10.34 -20.05
C PHE A 344 1.43 11.09 -20.26
N VAL A 345 1.47 12.42 -20.40
CA VAL A 345 0.28 13.23 -20.68
C VAL A 345 -0.28 12.90 -22.06
N GLY A 346 0.56 12.73 -23.08
CA GLY A 346 0.14 12.27 -24.40
C GLY A 346 -0.58 10.93 -24.34
N TRP A 347 -0.05 9.97 -23.60
CA TRP A 347 -0.70 8.68 -23.35
C TRP A 347 -2.04 8.83 -22.60
N LEU A 348 -2.11 9.69 -21.57
CA LEU A 348 -3.36 9.97 -20.83
C LEU A 348 -4.45 10.61 -21.70
N LEU A 349 -4.06 11.44 -22.68
CA LEU A 349 -4.97 12.12 -23.61
C LEU A 349 -5.44 11.18 -24.73
N ASN A 350 -4.56 10.30 -25.23
CA ASN A 350 -4.89 9.30 -26.24
C ASN A 350 -5.73 8.14 -25.67
N SER A 351 -5.77 8.01 -24.34
CA SER A 351 -6.66 7.09 -23.63
C SER A 351 -7.86 7.85 -23.05
N SER A 352 -8.90 7.12 -22.62
CA SER A 352 -10.00 7.73 -21.86
C SER A 352 -9.61 8.10 -20.42
N ASN A 353 -8.34 7.91 -20.03
CA ASN A 353 -7.85 8.06 -18.67
C ASN A 353 -7.89 9.51 -18.20
N MET A 354 -7.44 10.49 -18.99
CA MET A 354 -7.47 11.90 -18.58
C MET A 354 -8.91 12.34 -18.24
N ARG A 355 -9.86 12.01 -19.13
CA ARG A 355 -11.29 12.30 -18.93
C ARG A 355 -11.84 11.60 -17.68
N ARG A 356 -11.54 10.30 -17.51
CA ARG A 356 -11.96 9.54 -16.33
C ARG A 356 -11.40 10.14 -15.02
N MET A 357 -10.15 10.59 -15.04
CA MET A 357 -9.47 11.13 -13.85
C MET A 357 -9.89 12.57 -13.53
N SER A 358 -10.28 13.37 -14.51
CA SER A 358 -10.81 14.72 -14.30
C SER A 358 -12.22 14.70 -13.72
N GLN A 359 -13.01 13.66 -14.04
CA GLN A 359 -14.33 13.44 -13.47
C GLN A 359 -14.30 12.93 -12.02
N ARG A 360 -13.14 12.49 -11.52
CA ARG A 360 -12.95 11.99 -10.16
C ARG A 360 -12.39 13.07 -9.23
N GLY A 361 -12.84 13.06 -7.99
CA GLY A 361 -12.37 13.98 -6.95
C GLY A 361 -13.26 15.22 -6.78
N SER A 362 -13.07 15.93 -5.67
CA SER A 362 -13.79 17.16 -5.36
C SER A 362 -13.31 18.33 -6.22
N ILE A 363 -14.09 19.41 -6.26
CA ILE A 363 -13.70 20.67 -6.90
C ILE A 363 -12.39 21.23 -6.32
N ARG A 364 -12.12 21.02 -5.03
CA ARG A 364 -10.83 21.39 -4.39
C ARG A 364 -9.65 20.61 -4.98
N HIS A 365 -9.81 19.30 -5.20
CA HIS A 365 -8.79 18.49 -5.84
C HIS A 365 -8.56 18.93 -7.29
N LEU A 366 -9.64 19.28 -8.01
CA LEU A 366 -9.54 19.81 -9.38
C LEU A 366 -8.80 21.15 -9.42
N SER A 367 -9.17 22.10 -8.57
CA SER A 367 -8.49 23.40 -8.43
C SER A 367 -6.99 23.24 -8.16
N GLY A 368 -6.63 22.41 -7.17
CA GLY A 368 -5.26 22.02 -6.84
C GLY A 368 -4.50 21.44 -8.04
N ALA A 369 -5.16 20.54 -8.78
CA ALA A 369 -4.58 19.90 -9.94
C ALA A 369 -4.30 20.90 -11.07
N LEU A 370 -5.27 21.76 -11.39
CA LEU A 370 -5.16 22.76 -12.46
C LEU A 370 -3.98 23.71 -12.23
N LEU A 371 -3.86 24.29 -11.03
CA LEU A 371 -2.73 25.16 -10.71
C LEU A 371 -1.38 24.40 -10.72
N SER A 372 -1.35 23.16 -10.21
CA SER A 372 -0.13 22.34 -10.26
C SER A 372 0.27 22.02 -11.71
N LEU A 373 -0.68 21.72 -12.59
CA LEU A 373 -0.41 21.49 -14.01
C LEU A 373 0.06 22.78 -14.69
N ALA A 374 -0.54 23.93 -14.37
CA ALA A 374 -0.10 25.23 -14.87
C ALA A 374 1.35 25.55 -14.48
N ASN A 375 1.79 25.12 -13.30
CA ASN A 375 3.15 25.35 -12.84
C ASN A 375 4.17 24.37 -13.43
N HIS A 376 3.77 23.12 -13.73
CA HIS A 376 4.71 22.03 -14.02
C HIS A 376 4.62 21.47 -15.45
N LEU A 377 3.58 21.78 -16.23
CA LEU A 377 3.51 21.39 -17.63
C LEU A 377 4.15 22.44 -18.55
N ALA A 378 4.79 21.97 -19.61
CA ALA A 378 5.17 22.82 -20.74
C ALA A 378 3.92 23.42 -21.41
N ILE A 379 4.04 24.65 -21.92
CA ILE A 379 2.92 25.42 -22.49
C ILE A 379 2.18 24.63 -23.59
N SER A 380 2.92 23.93 -24.46
CA SER A 380 2.35 23.11 -25.54
C SER A 380 1.41 22.01 -25.02
N LEU A 381 1.75 21.38 -23.90
CA LEU A 381 0.92 20.33 -23.29
C LEU A 381 -0.31 20.89 -22.56
N ARG A 382 -0.23 22.12 -22.05
CA ARG A 382 -1.36 22.75 -21.36
C ARG A 382 -2.56 22.87 -22.29
N ILE A 383 -2.31 23.28 -23.54
CA ILE A 383 -3.35 23.42 -24.58
C ILE A 383 -4.09 22.10 -24.77
N SER A 384 -3.37 20.99 -24.97
CA SER A 384 -3.99 19.67 -25.19
C SER A 384 -4.76 19.16 -23.97
N VAL A 385 -4.30 19.49 -22.76
CA VAL A 385 -5.00 19.12 -21.52
C VAL A 385 -6.28 19.95 -21.32
N LEU A 386 -6.26 21.24 -21.69
CA LEU A 386 -7.40 22.15 -21.52
C LEU A 386 -8.66 21.64 -22.25
N ASP A 387 -8.53 21.11 -23.47
CA ASP A 387 -9.67 20.60 -24.24
C ASP A 387 -10.43 19.49 -23.48
N VAL A 388 -9.72 18.66 -22.71
CA VAL A 388 -10.35 17.60 -21.92
C VAL A 388 -10.94 18.15 -20.62
N LEU A 389 -10.28 19.11 -20.00
CA LEU A 389 -10.69 19.67 -18.70
C LEU A 389 -11.82 20.70 -18.80
N GLU A 390 -11.97 21.37 -19.94
CA GLU A 390 -13.00 22.38 -20.18
C GLU A 390 -14.40 21.85 -19.86
N SER A 391 -14.76 20.67 -20.38
CA SER A 391 -16.06 20.03 -20.12
C SER A 391 -16.34 19.83 -18.63
N ARG A 392 -15.31 19.50 -17.84
CA ARG A 392 -15.41 19.29 -16.40
C ARG A 392 -15.60 20.62 -15.67
N VAL A 393 -14.81 21.64 -16.00
CA VAL A 393 -14.89 22.98 -15.40
C VAL A 393 -16.25 23.61 -15.68
N THR A 394 -16.72 23.58 -16.93
CA THR A 394 -18.06 24.05 -17.31
C THR A 394 -19.16 23.29 -16.58
N GLY A 395 -19.01 21.98 -16.39
CA GLY A 395 -19.95 21.16 -15.63
C GLY A 395 -20.05 21.50 -14.13
N GLU A 396 -18.97 21.99 -13.51
CA GLU A 396 -19.00 22.49 -12.12
C GLU A 396 -19.64 23.88 -12.03
N ILE A 397 -19.35 24.77 -12.99
CA ILE A 397 -20.00 26.09 -13.12
C ILE A 397 -21.52 25.92 -13.29
N ASN A 398 -21.96 25.02 -14.17
CA ASN A 398 -23.38 24.80 -14.43
C ASN A 398 -24.13 24.27 -13.20
N GLN A 399 -23.46 23.58 -12.27
CA GLN A 399 -24.08 23.16 -11.01
C GLN A 399 -24.28 24.31 -10.03
N LEU A 400 -23.28 25.19 -9.91
CA LEU A 400 -23.40 26.40 -9.08
C LEU A 400 -24.56 27.28 -9.57
N THR A 401 -24.69 27.41 -10.89
CA THR A 401 -25.69 28.28 -11.53
C THR A 401 -27.08 27.64 -11.66
N GLY A 402 -27.30 26.44 -11.09
CA GLY A 402 -28.59 25.74 -11.15
C GLY A 402 -29.00 25.26 -12.55
N ARG A 403 -28.07 25.23 -13.51
CA ARG A 403 -28.29 24.80 -14.90
C ARG A 403 -28.09 23.30 -15.13
N ALA A 404 -27.68 22.58 -14.10
CA ALA A 404 -27.50 21.14 -14.13
C ALA A 404 -28.24 20.50 -12.95
N GLU A 405 -28.52 19.20 -13.05
CA GLU A 405 -29.08 18.45 -11.93
C GLU A 405 -28.21 18.60 -10.68
N PRO A 406 -28.81 18.89 -9.50
CA PRO A 406 -28.04 19.09 -8.28
C PRO A 406 -27.25 17.83 -7.92
N LYS A 407 -25.94 17.98 -7.71
CA LYS A 407 -25.16 16.95 -7.02
C LYS A 407 -25.50 16.95 -5.53
N ALA A 408 -25.15 15.85 -4.84
CA ALA A 408 -25.31 15.72 -3.38
C ALA A 408 -24.62 16.84 -2.57
N ALA A 409 -23.58 17.48 -3.14
CA ALA A 409 -22.95 18.67 -2.58
C ALA A 409 -22.76 19.70 -3.70
N ILE A 410 -23.38 20.87 -3.54
CA ILE A 410 -23.22 22.02 -4.46
C ILE A 410 -21.91 22.72 -4.08
N PRO A 411 -21.01 22.99 -5.05
CA PRO A 411 -19.77 23.71 -4.76
C PRO A 411 -20.07 25.14 -4.29
N THR A 412 -19.21 25.70 -3.44
CA THR A 412 -19.34 27.11 -3.03
C THR A 412 -18.78 28.06 -4.10
N ASP A 413 -19.19 29.34 -4.08
CA ASP A 413 -18.63 30.39 -4.93
C ASP A 413 -17.11 30.44 -4.86
N GLU A 414 -16.56 30.35 -3.64
CA GLU A 414 -15.12 30.34 -3.37
C GLU A 414 -14.42 29.15 -4.04
N GLU A 415 -15.00 27.95 -3.95
CA GLU A 415 -14.43 26.76 -4.58
C GLU A 415 -14.40 26.86 -6.11
N VAL A 416 -15.46 27.43 -6.70
CA VAL A 416 -15.54 27.68 -8.14
C VAL A 416 -14.53 28.74 -8.55
N ILE A 417 -14.41 29.86 -7.83
CA ILE A 417 -13.43 30.90 -8.15
C ILE A 417 -12.00 30.36 -8.04
N CYS A 418 -11.67 29.60 -7.00
CA CYS A 418 -10.37 28.94 -6.89
C CYS A 418 -10.09 28.01 -8.09
N MET A 419 -11.08 27.20 -8.50
CA MET A 419 -10.96 26.34 -9.68
C MET A 419 -10.72 27.17 -10.95
N LEU A 420 -11.44 28.27 -11.14
CA LEU A 420 -11.26 29.18 -12.27
C LEU A 420 -9.86 29.81 -12.30
N GLY A 421 -9.30 30.14 -11.13
CA GLY A 421 -7.92 30.62 -11.02
C GLY A 421 -6.91 29.61 -11.53
N GLY A 422 -7.06 28.33 -11.14
CA GLY A 422 -6.23 27.25 -11.68
C GLY A 422 -6.44 27.04 -13.18
N TYR A 423 -7.68 27.10 -13.67
CA TYR A 423 -8.02 26.93 -15.09
C TYR A 423 -7.46 28.07 -15.96
N ALA A 424 -7.58 29.31 -15.52
CA ALA A 424 -7.02 30.49 -16.19
C ALA A 424 -5.49 30.46 -16.19
N ALA A 425 -4.86 30.07 -15.07
CA ALA A 425 -3.41 29.90 -15.00
C ALA A 425 -2.90 28.81 -15.96
N LEU A 426 -3.71 27.78 -16.23
CA LEU A 426 -3.42 26.76 -17.23
C LEU A 426 -3.56 27.27 -18.67
N GLY A 427 -4.21 28.42 -18.89
CA GLY A 427 -4.47 29.06 -20.19
C GLY A 427 -5.92 28.94 -20.68
N GLY A 428 -6.83 28.46 -19.83
CA GLY A 428 -8.24 28.27 -20.17
C GLY A 428 -9.06 29.55 -20.08
N SER A 429 -9.93 29.79 -21.07
CA SER A 429 -10.79 30.99 -21.14
C SER A 429 -12.25 30.70 -21.49
N ARG A 430 -12.55 29.59 -22.17
CA ARG A 430 -13.91 29.30 -22.67
C ARG A 430 -14.94 29.06 -21.57
N ALA A 431 -14.54 28.42 -20.47
CA ALA A 431 -15.45 28.16 -19.35
C ALA A 431 -16.05 29.44 -18.73
N PHE A 432 -15.41 30.60 -18.90
CA PHE A 432 -15.92 31.88 -18.42
C PHE A 432 -17.16 32.36 -19.20
N GLU A 433 -17.42 31.85 -20.40
CA GLU A 433 -18.64 32.16 -21.16
C GLU A 433 -19.89 31.63 -20.45
N ALA A 434 -19.80 30.47 -19.79
CA ALA A 434 -20.90 29.90 -19.02
C ALA A 434 -21.25 30.75 -17.78
N LEU A 435 -20.27 31.49 -17.23
CA LEU A 435 -20.41 32.35 -16.06
C LEU A 435 -21.02 33.71 -16.36
N ARG A 436 -20.88 34.23 -17.59
CA ARG A 436 -21.43 35.55 -17.99
C ARG A 436 -22.95 35.68 -17.82
N VAL A 437 -23.63 34.56 -17.65
CA VAL A 437 -25.09 34.47 -17.54
C VAL A 437 -25.52 34.25 -16.07
N ALA A 438 -24.60 34.27 -15.10
CA ALA A 438 -24.91 34.05 -13.69
C ALA A 438 -24.34 35.16 -12.80
N ASP A 439 -25.19 35.72 -11.93
CA ASP A 439 -24.77 36.65 -10.89
C ASP A 439 -24.21 35.87 -9.69
N PHE A 440 -22.94 36.10 -9.33
CA PHE A 440 -22.42 35.64 -8.03
C PHE A 440 -23.00 36.54 -6.94
N THR A 441 -24.19 36.19 -6.45
CA THR A 441 -24.92 36.98 -5.45
C THR A 441 -24.29 36.93 -4.05
N GLY A 442 -23.32 36.03 -3.80
CA GLY A 442 -22.65 35.82 -2.51
C GLY A 442 -21.21 36.33 -2.38
N THR A 443 -20.69 37.14 -3.30
CA THR A 443 -19.25 37.52 -3.30
C THR A 443 -18.76 38.33 -2.10
N ALA A 444 -19.66 38.98 -1.34
CA ALA A 444 -19.28 39.62 -0.08
C ALA A 444 -18.77 38.59 0.96
N ASP A 445 -19.33 37.38 0.95
CA ASP A 445 -18.91 36.29 1.85
C ASP A 445 -17.61 35.62 1.39
N LEU A 446 -17.24 35.76 0.12
CA LEU A 446 -15.95 35.29 -0.41
C LEU A 446 -14.78 35.96 0.32
N PHE A 447 -14.95 37.24 0.63
CA PHE A 447 -13.98 38.05 1.34
C PHE A 447 -14.14 37.99 2.85
N SER A 448 -15.18 37.36 3.41
CA SER A 448 -15.26 37.07 4.84
C SER A 448 -14.71 35.68 5.19
N SER A 449 -14.20 34.93 4.20
CA SER A 449 -13.69 33.58 4.41
C SER A 449 -12.46 33.57 5.33
N LYS A 450 -12.45 32.61 6.27
CA LYS A 450 -11.34 32.37 7.21
C LYS A 450 -9.99 32.15 6.51
N LEU A 451 -9.99 31.84 5.22
CA LEU A 451 -8.80 31.58 4.42
C LEU A 451 -8.00 32.85 4.15
N LEU A 452 -8.67 34.00 4.09
CA LEU A 452 -8.05 35.32 3.91
C LEU A 452 -7.66 35.98 5.24
N ASP A 453 -8.22 35.51 6.37
CA ASP A 453 -7.96 36.03 7.71
C ASP A 453 -6.78 35.34 8.43
N ALA A 454 -6.22 34.28 7.85
CA ALA A 454 -5.13 33.54 8.49
C ALA A 454 -3.90 34.44 8.67
N ALA A 455 -3.53 34.71 9.93
CA ALA A 455 -2.30 35.39 10.34
C ALA A 455 -1.01 34.60 9.98
N ALA A 456 -1.10 33.64 9.07
CA ALA A 456 0.01 32.81 8.65
C ALA A 456 1.01 33.63 7.82
N GLU A 457 2.28 33.52 8.19
CA GLU A 457 3.41 34.14 7.49
C GLU A 457 3.56 33.62 6.05
N THR A 458 3.13 32.38 5.80
CA THR A 458 3.22 31.74 4.48
C THR A 458 1.92 31.79 3.70
N MET A 459 2.01 32.13 2.41
CA MET A 459 0.88 32.10 1.48
C MET A 459 0.36 30.67 1.26
N GLY A 460 -0.94 30.47 1.46
CA GLY A 460 -1.60 29.21 1.14
C GLY A 460 -1.82 29.03 -0.36
N THR A 461 -1.71 27.80 -0.87
CA THR A 461 -2.03 27.50 -2.29
C THR A 461 -3.47 27.88 -2.64
N TYR A 462 -4.40 27.68 -1.71
CA TYR A 462 -5.81 28.00 -1.94
C TYR A 462 -6.08 29.51 -2.02
N GLU A 463 -5.39 30.31 -1.21
CA GLU A 463 -5.44 31.77 -1.31
C GLU A 463 -4.91 32.26 -2.68
N LEU A 464 -3.79 31.70 -3.14
CA LEU A 464 -3.25 32.03 -4.46
C LEU A 464 -4.25 31.68 -5.59
N GLN A 465 -4.91 30.52 -5.49
CA GLN A 465 -5.95 30.11 -6.44
C GLN A 465 -7.13 31.07 -6.44
N LEU A 466 -7.56 31.52 -5.27
CA LEU A 466 -8.65 32.48 -5.12
C LEU A 466 -8.34 33.79 -5.84
N TRP A 467 -7.17 34.39 -5.57
CA TRP A 467 -6.77 35.65 -6.19
C TRP A 467 -6.55 35.53 -7.71
N LEU A 468 -6.00 34.40 -8.19
CA LEU A 468 -5.92 34.12 -9.63
C LEU A 468 -7.33 34.02 -10.25
N GLY A 469 -8.28 33.44 -9.53
CA GLY A 469 -9.68 33.33 -9.97
C GLY A 469 -10.36 34.67 -10.05
N ILE A 470 -10.19 35.52 -9.03
CA ILE A 470 -10.69 36.90 -9.02
C ILE A 470 -10.11 37.66 -10.21
N LYS A 471 -8.78 37.64 -10.41
CA LYS A 471 -8.13 38.26 -11.58
C LYS A 471 -8.76 37.80 -12.89
N ALA A 472 -8.99 36.49 -13.04
CA ALA A 472 -9.57 35.94 -14.25
C ALA A 472 -11.02 36.39 -14.46
N CYS A 473 -11.84 36.43 -13.41
CA CYS A 473 -13.20 36.98 -13.47
C CYS A 473 -13.21 38.43 -13.96
N PHE A 474 -12.38 39.31 -13.39
CA PHE A 474 -12.23 40.70 -13.84
C PHE A 474 -11.79 40.79 -15.30
N THR A 475 -10.80 39.99 -15.70
CA THR A 475 -10.28 39.94 -17.09
C THR A 475 -11.38 39.54 -18.09
N HIS A 476 -12.32 38.70 -17.68
CA HIS A 476 -13.43 38.23 -18.51
C HIS A 476 -14.72 39.05 -18.41
N GLY A 477 -14.70 40.16 -17.64
CA GLY A 477 -15.84 41.07 -17.46
C GLY A 477 -16.91 40.55 -16.49
N ILE A 478 -16.58 39.59 -15.64
CA ILE A 478 -17.48 39.07 -14.61
C ILE A 478 -17.40 40.00 -13.40
N LYS A 479 -18.55 40.57 -13.02
CA LYS A 479 -18.65 41.48 -11.87
C LYS A 479 -18.57 40.68 -10.57
N LEU A 480 -17.65 41.08 -9.69
CA LEU A 480 -17.54 40.61 -8.32
C LEU A 480 -17.79 41.80 -7.37
N ALA A 481 -18.01 41.54 -6.07
CA ALA A 481 -18.01 42.59 -5.05
C ALA A 481 -16.70 43.40 -5.07
N GLU A 482 -16.76 44.63 -4.55
CA GLU A 482 -15.57 45.49 -4.41
C GLU A 482 -14.47 44.77 -3.64
N LEU A 483 -13.24 44.86 -4.16
CA LEU A 483 -12.09 44.19 -3.57
C LEU A 483 -11.69 44.91 -2.27
N PRO A 484 -11.58 44.21 -1.14
CA PRO A 484 -11.08 44.81 0.10
C PRO A 484 -9.61 45.19 -0.04
N THR A 485 -9.33 46.51 -0.11
CA THR A 485 -8.01 47.09 -0.38
C THR A 485 -6.95 46.66 0.63
N ASP A 486 -7.32 46.51 1.89
CA ASP A 486 -6.45 46.05 2.98
C ASP A 486 -5.99 44.60 2.76
N ARG A 487 -6.90 43.70 2.40
CA ARG A 487 -6.59 42.29 2.12
C ARG A 487 -5.75 42.16 0.85
N LEU A 488 -6.08 42.95 -0.18
CA LEU A 488 -5.34 43.00 -1.43
C LEU A 488 -3.88 43.44 -1.19
N ALA A 489 -3.66 44.50 -0.41
CA ALA A 489 -2.31 44.97 -0.06
C ALA A 489 -1.52 43.95 0.77
N ARG A 490 -2.16 43.29 1.76
CA ARG A 490 -1.53 42.22 2.55
C ARG A 490 -1.16 41.02 1.68
N PHE A 491 -2.03 40.62 0.77
CA PHE A 491 -1.74 39.55 -0.19
C PHE A 491 -0.58 39.91 -1.11
N ALA A 492 -0.58 41.11 -1.70
CA ALA A 492 0.49 41.59 -2.57
C ALA A 492 1.86 41.56 -1.88
N SER A 493 1.91 42.01 -0.62
CA SER A 493 3.13 41.98 0.20
C SER A 493 3.64 40.55 0.42
N ARG A 494 2.76 39.59 0.77
CA ARG A 494 3.15 38.18 0.89
C ARG A 494 3.53 37.55 -0.45
N LEU A 495 2.84 37.91 -1.52
CA LEU A 495 3.11 37.41 -2.87
C LEU A 495 4.49 37.84 -3.33
N SER A 496 4.85 39.11 -3.13
CA SER A 496 6.15 39.67 -3.53
C SER A 496 7.31 38.99 -2.80
N GLN A 497 7.12 38.60 -1.53
CA GLN A 497 8.12 37.88 -0.72
C GLN A 497 8.17 36.37 -0.99
N SER A 498 7.14 35.77 -1.61
CA SER A 498 7.10 34.34 -1.88
C SER A 498 8.11 33.89 -2.94
N SER A 499 8.64 32.66 -2.82
CA SER A 499 9.53 32.06 -3.83
C SER A 499 8.74 31.18 -4.79
N PRO A 500 8.68 31.49 -6.10
CA PRO A 500 7.94 30.68 -7.06
C PRO A 500 8.65 29.33 -7.30
N PRO A 501 7.92 28.19 -7.33
CA PRO A 501 8.52 26.87 -7.49
C PRO A 501 9.03 26.56 -8.90
N THR A 502 8.56 27.30 -9.92
CA THR A 502 8.94 27.12 -11.33
C THR A 502 8.98 28.46 -12.06
N ASP A 503 9.58 28.48 -13.26
CA ASP A 503 9.59 29.68 -14.11
C ASP A 503 8.18 30.11 -14.51
N SER A 504 7.28 29.14 -14.75
CA SER A 504 5.86 29.44 -15.02
C SER A 504 5.16 30.07 -13.81
N ALA A 505 5.43 29.57 -12.60
CA ALA A 505 4.92 30.21 -11.39
C ALA A 505 5.48 31.62 -11.18
N ARG A 506 6.72 31.88 -11.62
CA ARG A 506 7.34 33.22 -11.58
C ARG A 506 6.60 34.19 -12.50
N VAL A 507 6.27 33.76 -13.72
CA VAL A 507 5.48 34.56 -14.68
C VAL A 507 4.09 34.84 -14.11
N LEU A 508 3.40 33.80 -13.62
CA LEU A 508 2.07 33.96 -13.00
C LEU A 508 2.09 34.92 -11.80
N LYS A 509 3.13 34.83 -10.96
CA LYS A 509 3.34 35.76 -9.84
C LYS A 509 3.49 37.21 -10.33
N ALA A 510 4.31 37.44 -11.36
CA ALA A 510 4.54 38.78 -11.91
C ALA A 510 3.26 39.36 -12.52
N GLU A 511 2.51 38.57 -13.28
CA GLU A 511 1.22 38.97 -13.86
C GLU A 511 0.17 39.28 -12.79
N LEU A 512 0.13 38.50 -11.71
CA LEU A 512 -0.81 38.72 -10.62
C LEU A 512 -0.46 40.00 -9.84
N LEU A 513 0.82 40.24 -9.55
CA LEU A 513 1.27 41.48 -8.91
C LEU A 513 0.95 42.71 -9.76
N ALA A 514 1.26 42.68 -11.06
CA ALA A 514 0.96 43.77 -11.97
C ALA A 514 -0.55 44.05 -12.05
N TRP A 515 -1.39 43.00 -12.06
CA TRP A 515 -2.83 43.19 -11.98
C TRP A 515 -3.27 43.82 -10.66
N ILE A 516 -2.73 43.38 -9.52
CA ILE A 516 -3.06 43.95 -8.21
C ILE A 516 -2.75 45.45 -8.16
N GLU A 517 -1.61 45.89 -8.72
CA GLU A 517 -1.24 47.30 -8.79
C GLU A 517 -2.29 48.15 -9.52
N THR A 518 -2.90 47.61 -10.60
CA THR A 518 -3.99 48.32 -11.32
C THR A 518 -5.29 48.45 -10.52
N GLN A 519 -5.46 47.63 -9.47
CA GLN A 519 -6.66 47.64 -8.63
C GLN A 519 -6.51 48.50 -7.37
N GLN A 520 -5.29 48.94 -7.06
CA GLN A 520 -5.07 49.84 -5.92
C GLN A 520 -5.51 51.26 -6.29
N PRO A 521 -6.26 51.96 -5.42
CA PRO A 521 -6.61 53.35 -5.66
C PRO A 521 -5.30 54.15 -5.79
N ALA A 522 -5.21 54.98 -6.83
CA ALA A 522 -4.08 55.90 -6.97
C ALA A 522 -3.96 56.71 -5.67
N GLU A 523 -2.83 56.57 -4.97
CA GLU A 523 -2.52 57.37 -3.79
C GLU A 523 -2.69 58.84 -4.19
N LYS A 524 -3.72 59.48 -3.64
CA LYS A 524 -4.00 60.91 -3.85
C LYS A 524 -3.34 61.72 -2.77
#